data_AF-A0A932PSK6-F1
#
_entry.id   AF-A0A932PSK6-F1
#
_cell.length_a   1.000
_cell.length_b   1.000
_cell.length_c   1.000
_cell.angle_alpha   90.00
_cell.angle_beta   90.00
_cell.angle_gamma   90.00
#
_symmetry.space_group_name_H-M   'P 1'
#
loop_
_entity.id
_entity.type
_entity.pdbx_description
1 polymer ?
#
loop_
_entity_poly.entity_id
_entity_poly.type
_entity_poly.pdbx_seq_one_letter_code
_entity_poly.pdbx_strand_id
1 'polypeptide(L)'
;MAKETEDSNKNAEPSFYEELDRRAGPRSLVSFGTLFIFLLILFVVGSVAAVLAVQKIKALSTQDRNIFPSQQAKDSIAQKIEALVKQSSQKQAQPLQITLTEEELTTLLSSELARVPFGKRFKEPQVKLDPPLLILEATLVDPLRSQTKWFITPEVHDGELVAKIVKVQAGKLTIPESIASQLTPNLNDLIASFVPLTGRFEVTAVEVTRSSLVISGIIK
;
A
#
# COMPACT_ATOMS: atom_id res chain seq x y z
N MET A 1 35.92 103.41 41.23
CA MET A 1 36.61 102.75 42.36
C MET A 1 35.70 101.67 42.89
N ALA A 2 36.18 100.41 42.86
CA ALA A 2 35.74 99.23 43.65
C ALA A 2 34.26 98.78 43.58
N LYS A 3 33.89 97.50 43.63
CA LYS A 3 34.49 96.16 43.38
C LYS A 3 33.34 95.16 43.64
N GLU A 4 33.22 94.10 42.83
CA GLU A 4 32.62 92.77 43.12
C GLU A 4 31.13 92.71 43.57
N THR A 5 30.27 91.72 43.29
CA THR A 5 30.21 90.45 42.54
C THR A 5 28.77 89.98 42.71
N GLU A 6 28.13 89.35 41.72
CA GLU A 6 27.49 88.05 41.94
C GLU A 6 27.09 87.36 40.64
N ASP A 7 27.45 86.08 40.61
CA ASP A 7 27.26 85.08 39.59
C ASP A 7 25.96 84.32 39.86
N SER A 8 25.16 84.04 38.84
CA SER A 8 24.18 82.95 38.91
C SER A 8 23.77 82.49 37.51
N ASN A 9 24.55 81.54 37.00
CA ASN A 9 24.07 80.22 36.61
C ASN A 9 22.64 80.11 36.04
N LYS A 10 22.54 79.74 34.75
CA LYS A 10 21.61 78.68 34.32
C LYS A 10 22.02 78.12 32.97
N ASN A 11 22.64 76.93 33.05
CA ASN A 11 22.70 75.95 31.97
C ASN A 11 21.32 75.81 31.31
N ALA A 12 21.23 76.11 30.01
CA ALA A 12 20.15 75.63 29.16
C ALA A 12 20.66 74.37 28.45
N GLU A 13 20.64 73.25 29.16
CA GLU A 13 20.77 71.94 28.53
C GLU A 13 19.63 71.77 27.51
N PRO A 14 19.89 71.25 26.30
CA PRO A 14 18.82 70.92 25.36
C PRO A 14 17.88 69.93 26.04
N SER A 15 16.59 70.24 26.03
CA SER A 15 15.59 69.41 26.69
C SER A 15 15.65 67.99 26.10
N PHE A 16 15.84 67.01 26.97
CA PHE A 16 15.96 65.57 26.65
C PHE A 16 14.86 65.04 25.69
N TYR A 17 13.72 65.72 25.63
CA TYR A 17 12.61 65.39 24.75
C TYR A 17 12.85 65.75 23.26
N GLU A 18 13.68 66.75 22.95
CA GLU A 18 14.04 67.08 21.54
C GLU A 18 14.97 66.03 20.91
N GLU A 19 15.82 65.37 21.71
CA GLU A 19 16.68 64.29 21.22
C GLU A 19 15.93 62.96 21.02
N LEU A 20 14.88 62.71 21.80
CA LEU A 20 14.01 61.55 21.62
C LEU A 20 13.16 61.65 20.35
N ASP A 21 12.65 62.85 20.04
CA ASP A 21 11.79 63.06 18.87
C ASP A 21 12.58 63.02 17.55
N ARG A 22 13.86 63.44 17.56
CA ARG A 22 14.76 63.31 16.39
C ARG A 22 15.16 61.86 16.06
N ARG A 23 15.05 60.93 17.00
CA ARG A 23 15.35 59.49 16.76
C ARG A 23 14.15 58.69 16.28
N ALA A 24 12.96 59.30 16.21
CA ALA A 24 11.77 58.73 15.57
C ALA A 24 11.78 58.98 14.05
N GLY A 25 12.93 58.78 13.38
CA GLY A 25 12.94 58.61 11.93
C GLY A 25 12.08 57.40 11.56
N PRO A 26 11.44 57.36 10.38
CA PRO A 26 10.57 56.26 9.99
C PRO A 26 11.39 54.97 10.00
N ARG A 27 11.26 54.17 11.07
CA ARG A 27 11.79 52.81 11.11
C ARG A 27 11.13 52.13 9.94
N SER A 28 11.93 51.72 8.95
CA SER A 28 11.44 51.05 7.77
C SER A 28 10.56 49.91 8.21
N LEU A 29 9.25 50.12 8.08
CA LEU A 29 8.26 49.06 8.09
C LEU A 29 8.81 48.07 7.08
N VAL A 30 9.31 46.94 7.55
CA VAL A 30 9.53 45.76 6.70
C VAL A 30 8.22 45.62 5.94
N SER A 31 8.26 46.03 4.67
CA SER A 31 7.07 46.25 3.86
C SER A 31 6.24 44.99 3.98
N PHE A 32 4.95 45.12 4.28
CA PHE A 32 4.05 43.98 4.40
C PHE A 32 4.15 43.03 3.18
N GLY A 33 4.55 43.58 2.02
CA GLY A 33 4.91 42.83 0.82
C GLY A 33 6.12 41.90 0.96
N THR A 34 7.21 42.26 1.65
CA THR A 34 8.36 41.37 1.81
C THR A 34 8.05 40.19 2.72
N LEU A 35 7.22 40.38 3.75
CA LEU A 35 6.75 39.30 4.61
C LEU A 35 5.77 38.37 3.87
N PHE A 36 4.91 38.93 3.03
CA PHE A 36 4.00 38.14 2.18
C PHE A 36 4.76 37.30 1.16
N ILE A 37 5.78 37.87 0.49
CA ILE A 37 6.64 37.13 -0.45
C ILE A 37 7.38 35.99 0.26
N PHE A 38 7.89 36.22 1.47
CA PHE A 38 8.56 35.18 2.25
C PHE A 38 7.61 34.02 2.60
N LEU A 39 6.38 34.31 3.05
CA LEU A 39 5.36 33.29 3.31
C LEU A 39 4.98 32.51 2.05
N LEU A 40 4.89 33.18 0.90
CA LEU A 40 4.56 32.55 -0.37
C LEU A 40 5.66 31.56 -0.79
N ILE A 41 6.93 31.95 -0.66
CA ILE A 41 8.07 31.05 -0.90
C ILE A 41 8.04 29.85 0.05
N LEU A 42 7.79 30.08 1.34
CA LEU A 42 7.72 29.01 2.35
C LEU A 42 6.57 28.03 2.06
N PHE A 43 5.43 28.54 1.58
CA PHE A 43 4.30 27.71 1.16
C PHE A 43 4.62 26.86 -0.08
N VAL A 44 5.29 27.43 -1.08
CA VAL A 44 5.72 26.69 -2.27
C VAL A 44 6.72 25.60 -1.90
N VAL A 45 7.74 25.92 -1.09
CA VAL A 45 8.73 24.94 -0.62
C VAL A 45 8.07 23.85 0.22
N GLY A 46 7.17 24.22 1.13
CA GLY A 46 6.40 23.27 1.94
C GLY A 46 5.53 22.34 1.12
N SER A 47 4.86 22.88 0.08
CA SER A 47 4.04 22.09 -0.85
C SER A 47 4.87 21.09 -1.63
N VAL A 48 6.04 21.50 -2.14
CA VAL A 48 6.97 20.60 -2.84
C VAL A 48 7.47 19.50 -1.90
N ALA A 49 7.86 19.85 -0.68
CA ALA A 49 8.30 18.88 0.33
C ALA A 49 7.19 17.87 0.69
N ALA A 50 5.94 18.32 0.82
CA ALA A 50 4.80 17.46 1.08
C ALA A 50 4.54 16.47 -0.07
N VAL A 51 4.61 16.93 -1.33
CA VAL A 51 4.48 16.05 -2.51
C VAL A 51 5.60 15.01 -2.53
N LEU A 52 6.84 15.40 -2.27
CA LEU A 52 7.98 14.48 -2.22
C LEU A 52 7.84 13.46 -1.07
N ALA A 53 7.34 13.88 0.10
CA ALA A 53 7.07 12.99 1.22
C ALA A 53 5.98 11.96 0.87
N VAL A 54 4.87 12.40 0.26
CA VAL A 54 3.79 11.49 -0.20
C VAL A 54 4.30 10.51 -1.25
N GLN A 55 5.14 10.95 -2.19
CA GLN A 55 5.75 10.06 -3.19
C GLN A 55 6.67 9.01 -2.54
N LYS A 56 7.48 9.41 -1.56
CA LYS A 56 8.34 8.47 -0.80
C LYS A 56 7.52 7.46 0.02
N ILE A 57 6.42 7.89 0.64
CA ILE A 57 5.54 6.98 1.40
C ILE A 57 4.85 5.98 0.46
N LYS A 58 4.40 6.42 -0.72
CA LYS A 58 3.86 5.50 -1.74
C LYS A 58 4.90 4.48 -2.21
N ALA A 59 6.16 4.89 -2.40
CA ALA A 59 7.25 3.99 -2.77
C ALA A 59 7.65 3.01 -1.66
N LEU A 60 7.55 3.41 -0.38
CA LEU A 60 7.78 2.52 0.77
C LEU A 60 6.69 1.48 0.96
N SER A 61 5.45 1.76 0.50
CA SER A 61 4.33 0.82 0.60
C SER A 61 4.40 -0.31 -0.44
N THR A 62 5.24 -0.18 -1.47
CA THR A 62 5.58 -1.24 -2.43
C THR A 62 6.95 -1.81 -2.10
N GLN A 63 7.17 -2.23 -0.84
CA GLN A 63 8.34 -3.03 -0.54
C GLN A 63 8.16 -4.36 -1.28
N ASP A 64 8.87 -4.49 -2.39
CA ASP A 64 8.92 -5.68 -3.24
C ASP A 64 9.56 -6.83 -2.44
N ARG A 65 8.78 -7.40 -1.52
CA ARG A 65 9.21 -8.54 -0.71
C ARG A 65 9.06 -9.76 -1.59
N ASN A 66 10.18 -10.34 -1.98
CA ASN A 66 10.19 -11.68 -2.56
C ASN A 66 9.77 -12.66 -1.47
N ILE A 67 8.57 -13.22 -1.64
CA ILE A 67 8.02 -14.21 -0.72
C ILE A 67 8.25 -15.58 -1.34
N PHE A 68 8.97 -16.44 -0.62
CA PHE A 68 9.25 -17.80 -1.06
C PHE A 68 8.37 -18.81 -0.32
N PRO A 69 8.00 -19.92 -0.97
CA PRO A 69 7.29 -21.01 -0.29
C PRO A 69 8.08 -21.49 0.92
N SER A 70 7.44 -21.50 2.09
CA SER A 70 8.08 -21.90 3.35
C SER A 70 7.43 -23.16 3.92
N GLN A 71 8.20 -23.95 4.68
CA GLN A 71 7.63 -25.11 5.37
C GLN A 71 6.63 -24.67 6.45
N GLN A 72 6.89 -23.54 7.12
CA GLN A 72 5.99 -22.94 8.10
C GLN A 72 4.63 -22.60 7.49
N ALA A 73 4.59 -22.05 6.27
CA ALA A 73 3.35 -21.78 5.57
C ALA A 73 2.56 -23.06 5.26
N LYS A 74 3.25 -24.14 4.83
CA LYS A 74 2.60 -25.45 4.62
C LYS A 74 1.98 -26.00 5.90
N ASP A 75 2.71 -25.93 7.00
CA ASP A 75 2.25 -26.44 8.29
C ASP A 75 1.07 -25.60 8.81
N SER A 76 1.10 -24.27 8.66
CA SER A 76 -0.01 -23.37 8.99
C SER A 76 -1.27 -23.68 8.18
N ILE A 77 -1.14 -23.88 6.86
CA ILE A 77 -2.26 -24.29 6.00
C ILE A 77 -2.83 -25.62 6.47
N ALA A 78 -1.99 -26.62 6.73
CA ALA A 78 -2.44 -27.93 7.19
C ALA A 78 -3.21 -27.85 8.52
N GLN A 79 -2.71 -27.05 9.47
CA GLN A 79 -3.40 -26.80 10.75
C GLN A 79 -4.73 -26.10 10.57
N LYS A 80 -4.80 -25.08 9.70
CA LYS A 80 -6.06 -24.40 9.36
C LYS A 80 -7.05 -25.41 8.80
N ILE A 81 -6.67 -26.17 7.78
CA ILE A 81 -7.54 -27.20 7.18
C ILE A 81 -8.01 -28.22 8.21
N GLU A 82 -7.12 -28.73 9.07
CA GLU A 82 -7.50 -29.69 10.10
C GLU A 82 -8.51 -29.09 11.10
N ALA A 83 -8.33 -27.83 11.50
CA ALA A 83 -9.28 -27.11 12.34
C ALA A 83 -10.66 -26.98 11.65
N LEU A 84 -10.67 -26.65 10.35
CA LEU A 84 -11.89 -26.57 9.55
C LEU A 84 -12.62 -27.91 9.46
N VAL A 85 -11.88 -29.00 9.24
CA VAL A 85 -12.46 -30.35 9.15
C VAL A 85 -13.05 -30.79 10.49
N LYS A 86 -12.35 -30.52 11.61
CA LYS A 86 -12.88 -30.78 12.95
C LYS A 86 -14.17 -29.99 13.22
N GLN A 87 -14.22 -28.72 12.82
CA GLN A 87 -15.39 -27.87 12.96
C GLN A 87 -16.57 -28.35 12.08
N SER A 88 -16.29 -28.79 10.85
CA SER A 88 -17.31 -29.32 9.92
C SER A 88 -17.99 -30.60 10.43
N SER A 89 -17.29 -31.38 11.25
CA SER A 89 -17.80 -32.64 11.79
C SER A 89 -18.91 -32.45 12.83
N GLN A 90 -19.19 -31.21 13.27
CA GLN A 90 -20.19 -30.90 14.30
C GLN A 90 -21.64 -30.74 13.78
N LYS A 91 -21.95 -31.05 12.50
CA LYS A 91 -23.32 -31.14 11.92
C LYS A 91 -24.22 -29.90 12.04
N GLN A 92 -23.68 -28.74 12.39
CA GLN A 92 -24.42 -27.48 12.37
C GLN A 92 -23.80 -26.57 11.31
N ALA A 93 -24.67 -25.86 10.56
CA ALA A 93 -24.27 -24.82 9.64
C ALA A 93 -23.59 -23.70 10.44
N GLN A 94 -22.27 -23.76 10.55
CA GLN A 94 -21.46 -22.81 11.29
C GLN A 94 -20.80 -21.81 10.33
N PRO A 95 -20.80 -20.51 10.68
CA PRO A 95 -20.04 -19.53 9.93
C PRO A 95 -18.55 -19.86 10.05
N LEU A 96 -17.85 -19.73 8.93
CA LEU A 96 -16.43 -19.99 8.84
C LEU A 96 -15.71 -18.83 8.18
N GLN A 97 -14.50 -18.58 8.65
CA GLN A 97 -13.60 -17.60 8.09
C GLN A 97 -12.21 -18.21 7.96
N ILE A 98 -11.67 -18.18 6.75
CA ILE A 98 -10.31 -18.60 6.43
C ILE A 98 -9.53 -17.34 6.11
N THR A 99 -8.41 -17.13 6.81
CA THR A 99 -7.49 -16.03 6.53
C THR A 99 -6.22 -16.63 5.96
N LEU A 100 -5.83 -16.21 4.76
CA LEU A 100 -4.62 -16.65 4.07
C LEU A 100 -3.64 -15.49 3.91
N THR A 101 -2.38 -15.69 4.29
CA THR A 101 -1.31 -14.70 4.08
C THR A 101 -0.69 -14.82 2.68
N GLU A 102 0.10 -13.83 2.27
CA GLU A 102 0.88 -13.90 1.02
C GLU A 102 1.78 -15.15 0.94
N GLU A 103 2.41 -15.52 2.05
CA GLU A 103 3.25 -16.72 2.14
C GLU A 103 2.45 -18.02 1.92
N GLU A 104 1.26 -18.09 2.52
CA GLU A 104 0.38 -19.24 2.38
C GLU A 104 -0.16 -19.35 0.95
N LEU A 105 -0.60 -18.23 0.36
CA LEU A 105 -1.07 -18.18 -1.02
C LEU A 105 0.05 -18.54 -2.01
N THR A 106 1.25 -18.00 -1.80
CA THR A 106 2.42 -18.30 -2.62
C THR A 106 2.79 -19.79 -2.53
N THR A 107 2.68 -20.38 -1.34
CA THR A 107 2.95 -21.80 -1.11
C THR A 107 1.92 -22.69 -1.78
N LEU A 108 0.63 -22.37 -1.67
CA LEU A 108 -0.45 -23.07 -2.35
C LEU A 108 -0.27 -23.02 -3.86
N LEU A 109 -0.07 -21.82 -4.40
CA LEU A 109 0.13 -21.61 -5.82
C LEU A 109 1.34 -22.40 -6.36
N SER A 110 2.45 -22.42 -5.62
CA SER A 110 3.65 -23.18 -6.00
C SER A 110 3.37 -24.68 -6.08
N SER A 111 2.60 -25.22 -5.14
CA SER A 111 2.20 -26.64 -5.14
C SER A 111 1.33 -26.97 -6.35
N GLU A 112 0.38 -26.10 -6.69
CA GLU A 112 -0.60 -26.36 -7.74
C GLU A 112 -0.04 -26.16 -9.14
N LEU A 113 0.78 -25.12 -9.35
CA LEU A 113 1.51 -24.95 -10.62
C LEU A 113 2.44 -26.12 -10.93
N ALA A 114 2.98 -26.79 -9.91
CA ALA A 114 3.79 -27.99 -10.12
C ALA A 114 2.96 -29.21 -10.60
N ARG A 115 1.66 -29.24 -10.29
CA ARG A 115 0.72 -30.33 -10.64
C ARG A 115 0.17 -30.20 -12.06
N VAL A 116 -0.07 -28.98 -12.54
CA VAL A 116 -0.64 -28.76 -13.87
C VAL A 116 0.44 -28.72 -14.98
N PRO A 117 0.23 -29.35 -16.16
CA PRO A 117 1.21 -29.37 -17.25
C PRO A 117 1.66 -27.98 -17.70
N PHE A 118 0.72 -27.02 -17.78
CA PHE A 118 1.00 -25.63 -18.13
C PHE A 118 1.83 -24.91 -17.06
N GLY A 119 1.61 -25.23 -15.78
CA GLY A 119 2.30 -24.61 -14.66
C GLY A 119 3.80 -24.92 -14.61
N LYS A 120 4.25 -26.02 -15.21
CA LYS A 120 5.68 -26.35 -15.34
C LYS A 120 6.49 -25.32 -16.14
N ARG A 121 5.80 -24.51 -16.98
CA ARG A 121 6.41 -23.41 -17.73
C ARG A 121 6.63 -22.16 -16.87
N PHE A 122 6.13 -22.14 -15.65
CA PHE A 122 6.31 -21.04 -14.71
C PHE A 122 7.28 -21.44 -13.60
N LYS A 123 8.11 -20.49 -13.19
CA LYS A 123 9.07 -20.60 -12.10
C LYS A 123 8.87 -19.44 -11.14
N GLU A 124 9.23 -19.68 -9.88
CA GLU A 124 9.24 -18.67 -8.83
C GLU A 124 7.89 -17.92 -8.73
N PRO A 125 6.76 -18.65 -8.61
CA PRO A 125 5.48 -17.98 -8.46
C PRO A 125 5.44 -17.27 -7.10
N GLN A 126 4.85 -16.09 -7.08
CA GLN A 126 4.64 -15.26 -5.90
C GLN A 126 3.25 -14.65 -5.95
N VAL A 127 2.62 -14.51 -4.79
CA VAL A 127 1.34 -13.83 -4.64
C VAL A 127 1.55 -12.61 -3.75
N LYS A 128 1.12 -11.45 -4.25
CA LYS A 128 1.07 -10.18 -3.50
C LYS A 128 -0.36 -9.74 -3.33
N LEU A 129 -0.67 -9.19 -2.16
CA LEU A 129 -1.98 -8.67 -1.81
C LEU A 129 -1.99 -7.14 -1.99
N ASP A 130 -2.70 -6.65 -3.00
CA ASP A 130 -2.83 -5.22 -3.30
C ASP A 130 -4.31 -4.85 -3.45
N PRO A 131 -5.02 -4.58 -2.33
CA PRO A 131 -6.47 -4.42 -2.33
C PRO A 131 -7.00 -3.45 -3.41
N PRO A 132 -8.04 -3.83 -4.18
CA PRO A 132 -8.86 -5.04 -4.07
C PRO A 132 -8.33 -6.26 -4.85
N LEU A 133 -7.07 -6.21 -5.30
CA LEU A 133 -6.47 -7.14 -6.24
C LEU A 133 -5.50 -8.12 -5.57
N LEU A 134 -5.41 -9.30 -6.15
CA LEU A 134 -4.32 -10.24 -6.00
C LEU A 134 -3.38 -10.05 -7.20
N ILE A 135 -2.09 -9.86 -6.95
CA ILE A 135 -1.08 -9.80 -8.00
C ILE A 135 -0.29 -11.10 -7.94
N LEU A 136 -0.50 -11.95 -8.94
CA LEU A 136 0.30 -13.15 -9.13
C LEU A 136 1.49 -12.78 -10.01
N GLU A 137 2.70 -13.08 -9.55
CA GLU A 137 3.93 -12.89 -10.31
C GLU A 137 4.60 -14.24 -10.53
N ALA A 138 5.11 -14.50 -11.73
CA ALA A 138 5.93 -15.68 -11.99
C ALA A 138 6.87 -15.42 -13.16
N THR A 139 7.88 -16.26 -13.32
CA THR A 139 8.75 -16.26 -14.51
C THR A 139 8.28 -17.36 -15.46
N LEU A 140 7.68 -16.98 -16.59
CA LEU A 140 7.50 -17.88 -17.72
C LEU A 140 8.89 -18.23 -18.29
N VAL A 141 9.20 -19.51 -18.49
CA VAL A 141 10.51 -19.96 -19.01
C VAL A 141 10.45 -20.56 -20.42
N ASP A 142 9.26 -20.89 -20.91
CA ASP A 142 9.02 -21.52 -22.22
C ASP A 142 7.70 -21.01 -22.81
N PRO A 143 7.63 -20.56 -24.08
CA PRO A 143 8.68 -20.53 -25.11
C PRO A 143 9.64 -19.35 -25.02
N LEU A 144 9.31 -18.33 -24.24
CA LEU A 144 10.15 -17.14 -24.06
C LEU A 144 10.25 -16.82 -22.58
N ARG A 145 11.47 -16.58 -22.10
CA ARG A 145 11.69 -16.18 -20.71
C ARG A 145 11.13 -14.78 -20.48
N SER A 146 10.09 -14.66 -19.67
CA SER A 146 9.43 -13.39 -19.38
C SER A 146 8.85 -13.37 -17.98
N GLN A 147 8.94 -12.23 -17.30
CA GLN A 147 8.24 -12.02 -16.04
C GLN A 147 6.76 -11.77 -16.32
N THR A 148 5.89 -12.62 -15.83
CA THR A 148 4.45 -12.49 -15.98
C THR A 148 3.84 -11.93 -14.70
N LYS A 149 2.93 -10.97 -14.84
CA LYS A 149 2.09 -10.47 -13.74
C LYS A 149 0.63 -10.63 -14.12
N TRP A 150 -0.16 -11.27 -13.27
CA TRP A 150 -1.60 -11.38 -13.41
C TRP A 150 -2.27 -10.60 -12.29
N PHE A 151 -3.12 -9.64 -12.67
CA PHE A 151 -3.91 -8.84 -11.75
C PHE A 151 -5.29 -9.48 -11.69
N ILE A 152 -5.65 -9.98 -10.51
CA ILE A 152 -6.81 -10.84 -10.31
C ILE A 152 -7.70 -10.22 -9.25
N THR A 153 -9.00 -10.13 -9.51
CA THR A 153 -10.00 -9.81 -8.49
C THR A 153 -10.69 -11.12 -8.09
N PRO A 154 -10.59 -11.55 -6.82
CA PRO A 154 -11.38 -12.66 -6.35
C PRO A 154 -12.85 -12.23 -6.21
N GLU A 155 -13.76 -13.02 -6.75
CA GLU A 155 -15.21 -12.80 -6.70
C GLU A 155 -15.89 -14.07 -6.20
N VAL A 156 -17.10 -13.94 -5.66
CA VAL A 156 -17.95 -15.07 -5.29
C VAL A 156 -19.04 -15.24 -6.33
N HIS A 157 -19.14 -16.42 -6.92
CA HIS A 157 -20.18 -16.75 -7.88
C HIS A 157 -20.77 -18.12 -7.52
N ASP A 158 -22.09 -18.20 -7.37
CA ASP A 158 -22.82 -19.43 -7.00
C ASP A 158 -22.28 -20.14 -5.74
N GLY A 159 -21.77 -19.39 -4.76
CA GLY A 159 -21.21 -19.95 -3.54
C GLY A 159 -19.78 -20.47 -3.67
N GLU A 160 -19.12 -20.22 -4.81
CA GLU A 160 -17.75 -20.63 -5.09
C GLU A 160 -16.84 -19.40 -5.25
N LEU A 161 -15.56 -19.58 -4.92
CA LEU A 161 -14.53 -18.56 -5.16
C LEU A 161 -14.09 -18.64 -6.62
N VAL A 162 -14.31 -17.54 -7.35
CA VAL A 162 -13.93 -17.42 -8.77
C VAL A 162 -12.90 -16.30 -8.93
N ALA A 163 -12.01 -16.46 -9.90
CA ALA A 163 -11.02 -15.45 -10.22
C ALA A 163 -11.42 -14.66 -11.46
N LYS A 164 -11.41 -13.34 -11.35
CA LYS A 164 -11.55 -12.45 -12.50
C LYS A 164 -10.22 -11.81 -12.85
N ILE A 165 -9.68 -12.15 -14.00
CA ILE A 165 -8.44 -11.55 -14.49
C ILE A 165 -8.75 -10.16 -15.03
N VAL A 166 -8.21 -9.14 -14.38
CA VAL A 166 -8.33 -7.74 -14.80
C VAL A 166 -7.29 -7.43 -15.87
N LYS A 167 -6.07 -7.95 -15.69
CA LYS A 167 -4.94 -7.63 -16.56
C LYS A 167 -3.87 -8.71 -16.50
N VAL A 168 -3.22 -8.94 -17.63
CA VAL A 168 -2.01 -9.77 -17.71
C VAL A 168 -0.88 -8.97 -18.35
N GLN A 169 0.31 -9.03 -17.74
CA GLN A 169 1.52 -8.41 -18.25
C GLN A 169 2.62 -9.45 -18.44
N ALA A 170 3.40 -9.29 -19.50
CA ALA A 170 4.64 -10.04 -19.75
C ALA A 170 5.78 -9.02 -19.92
N GLY A 171 6.60 -8.85 -18.89
CA GLY A 171 7.56 -7.77 -18.76
C GLY A 171 6.84 -6.42 -18.77
N LYS A 172 7.15 -5.58 -19.76
CA LYS A 172 6.50 -4.26 -19.96
C LYS A 172 5.29 -4.33 -20.89
N LEU A 173 5.05 -5.46 -21.56
CA LEU A 173 3.97 -5.61 -22.51
C LEU A 173 2.69 -6.05 -21.80
N THR A 174 1.59 -5.37 -22.10
CA THR A 174 0.25 -5.82 -21.66
C THR A 174 -0.26 -6.82 -22.69
N ILE A 175 -0.67 -8.00 -22.23
CA ILE A 175 -1.18 -9.05 -23.11
C ILE A 175 -2.62 -8.69 -23.51
N PRO A 176 -2.99 -8.77 -24.81
CA PRO A 176 -4.36 -8.60 -25.26
C PRO A 176 -5.34 -9.54 -24.55
N GLU A 177 -6.56 -9.05 -24.32
CA GLU A 177 -7.60 -9.77 -23.59
C GLU A 177 -7.94 -11.13 -24.22
N SER A 178 -7.93 -11.22 -25.56
CA SER A 178 -8.19 -12.47 -26.30
C SER A 178 -7.20 -13.60 -26.00
N ILE A 179 -5.99 -13.26 -25.55
CA ILE A 179 -4.97 -14.25 -25.15
C ILE A 179 -5.08 -14.52 -23.64
N ALA A 180 -5.34 -13.47 -22.85
CA ALA A 180 -5.59 -13.62 -21.41
C ALA A 180 -6.81 -14.49 -21.11
N SER A 181 -7.88 -14.40 -21.91
CA SER A 181 -9.09 -15.19 -21.76
C SER A 181 -8.84 -16.70 -21.91
N GLN A 182 -7.88 -17.10 -22.76
CA GLN A 182 -7.49 -18.51 -22.91
C GLN A 182 -6.74 -19.06 -21.69
N LEU A 183 -6.12 -18.18 -20.89
CA LEU A 183 -5.44 -18.53 -19.65
C LEU A 183 -6.37 -18.54 -18.43
N THR A 184 -7.57 -17.96 -18.57
CA THR A 184 -8.52 -17.76 -17.47
C THR A 184 -9.04 -19.07 -16.86
N PRO A 185 -9.43 -20.11 -17.65
CA PRO A 185 -9.94 -21.36 -17.07
C PRO A 185 -8.91 -22.04 -16.16
N ASN A 186 -7.65 -22.10 -16.60
CA ASN A 186 -6.56 -22.70 -15.82
C ASN A 186 -6.29 -21.92 -14.53
N LEU A 187 -6.50 -20.59 -14.53
CA LEU A 187 -6.33 -19.77 -13.32
C LEU A 187 -7.52 -19.89 -12.35
N ASN A 188 -8.73 -20.10 -12.86
CA ASN A 188 -9.90 -20.39 -12.03
C ASN A 188 -9.72 -21.71 -11.29
N ASP A 189 -9.24 -22.76 -11.97
CA ASP A 189 -8.95 -24.05 -11.33
C ASP A 189 -7.89 -23.90 -10.23
N LEU A 190 -6.85 -23.09 -10.49
CA LEU A 190 -5.81 -22.79 -9.51
C LEU A 190 -6.35 -22.01 -8.31
N ILE A 191 -7.23 -21.04 -8.50
CA ILE A 191 -7.76 -20.24 -7.39
C ILE A 191 -8.83 -21.00 -6.61
N ALA A 192 -9.64 -21.82 -7.27
CA ALA A 192 -10.58 -22.73 -6.62
C ALA A 192 -9.84 -23.70 -5.67
N SER A 193 -8.62 -24.08 -6.03
CA SER A 193 -7.77 -24.93 -5.17
C SER A 193 -7.34 -24.26 -3.85
N PHE A 194 -7.38 -22.93 -3.76
CA PHE A 194 -7.09 -22.20 -2.51
C PHE A 194 -8.14 -22.46 -1.43
N VAL A 195 -9.31 -22.96 -1.81
CA VAL A 195 -10.34 -23.45 -0.90
C VAL A 195 -10.32 -24.98 -0.93
N PRO A 196 -9.56 -25.64 -0.04
CA PRO A 196 -9.35 -27.09 -0.04
C PRO A 196 -10.59 -27.93 0.32
N LEU A 197 -11.76 -27.28 0.48
CA LEU A 197 -13.01 -27.87 0.94
C LEU A 197 -14.14 -27.70 -0.10
N THR A 198 -13.79 -27.65 -1.38
CA THR A 198 -14.74 -27.61 -2.50
C THR A 198 -15.82 -28.67 -2.32
N GLY A 199 -17.08 -28.24 -2.29
CA GLY A 199 -18.26 -29.10 -2.09
C GLY A 199 -18.74 -29.27 -0.64
N ARG A 200 -17.98 -28.86 0.38
CA ARG A 200 -18.41 -28.84 1.80
C ARG A 200 -18.58 -27.42 2.37
N PHE A 201 -18.24 -26.43 1.57
CA PHE A 201 -18.21 -25.04 1.97
C PHE A 201 -18.90 -24.16 0.93
N GLU A 202 -19.80 -23.30 1.37
CA GLU A 202 -20.37 -22.22 0.57
C GLU A 202 -19.64 -20.93 0.89
N VAL A 203 -18.88 -20.40 -0.06
CA VAL A 203 -18.24 -19.10 0.06
C VAL A 203 -19.33 -18.03 -0.06
N THR A 204 -19.42 -17.13 0.91
CA THR A 204 -20.38 -16.02 0.89
C THR A 204 -19.71 -14.68 0.63
N ALA A 205 -18.44 -14.54 1.03
CA ALA A 205 -17.68 -13.32 0.81
C ALA A 205 -16.19 -13.61 0.66
N VAL A 206 -15.52 -12.74 -0.08
CA VAL A 206 -14.07 -12.70 -0.17
C VAL A 206 -13.61 -11.25 -0.07
N GLU A 207 -12.60 -11.01 0.75
CA GLU A 207 -12.03 -9.69 0.95
C GLU A 207 -10.50 -9.78 0.86
N VAL A 208 -9.92 -8.90 0.03
CA VAL A 208 -8.47 -8.73 -0.06
C VAL A 208 -8.07 -7.55 0.81
N THR A 209 -7.25 -7.80 1.82
CA THR A 209 -6.60 -6.76 2.62
C THR A 209 -5.11 -6.70 2.29
N ARG A 210 -4.38 -5.70 2.80
CA ARG A 210 -2.94 -5.56 2.54
C ARG A 210 -2.08 -6.68 3.11
N SER A 211 -2.62 -7.50 4.02
CA SER A 211 -1.87 -8.55 4.73
C SER A 211 -2.46 -9.94 4.55
N SER A 212 -3.73 -10.03 4.19
CA SER A 212 -4.42 -11.31 4.05
C SER A 212 -5.56 -11.28 3.05
N LEU A 213 -5.78 -12.44 2.43
CA LEU A 213 -7.03 -12.81 1.78
C LEU A 213 -7.94 -13.44 2.83
N VAL A 214 -9.13 -12.87 3.01
CA VAL A 214 -10.14 -13.36 3.92
C VAL A 214 -11.27 -13.98 3.11
N ILE A 215 -11.55 -15.25 3.36
CA ILE A 215 -12.62 -16.00 2.71
C ILE A 215 -13.62 -16.37 3.80
N SER A 216 -14.87 -15.93 3.63
CA SER A 216 -15.96 -16.17 4.58
C SER A 216 -17.06 -17.00 3.95
N GLY A 217 -17.76 -17.80 4.75
CA GLY A 217 -18.78 -18.69 4.25
C GLY A 217 -19.42 -19.57 5.30
N ILE A 218 -20.11 -20.62 4.85
CA ILE A 218 -20.88 -21.54 5.69
C ILE A 218 -20.49 -22.98 5.32
N ILE A 219 -20.29 -23.82 6.35
CA ILE A 219 -20.08 -25.26 6.15
C ILE A 219 -21.43 -25.94 5.90
N LYS A 220 -21.52 -26.75 4.84
CA LYS A 220 -22.69 -27.58 4.50
C LYS A 220 -22.64 -28.95 5.17
#